data_AF-A0A7W0YPG2-F1
#
_entry.id   AF-A0A7W0YPG2-F1
#
_cell.length_a   1.000
_cell.length_b   1.000
_cell.length_c   1.000
_cell.angle_alpha   90.00
_cell.angle_beta   90.00
_cell.angle_gamma   90.00
#
_symmetry.space_group_name_H-M   'P 1'
#
loop_
_entity.id
_entity.type
_entity.pdbx_description
1 polymer ?
#
loop_
_entity_poly.entity_id
_entity_poly.type
_entity_poly.pdbx_seq_one_letter_code
_entity_poly.pdbx_strand_id
1 'polypeptide(L)'
;VLARKALQYSLNIPAIRALDRIGNEAVAAQAEAMGIRFKGGELAFLRSGLTGAIGTVEVRPLDLTAAYGTLANGGRYLPPQMILEIRDSTGKVVWRAPETEPRQVLGPESAFLVTDILEGNTDPEQNPIWAEKTMLENGPGGSRRPAAVKTGTANEAIDLATYGYLPPPGTAGLPGLAVGIWMGNSDNTSPQVKRPDKPATSLTAAAPLWRAFMRDMSTDWPVATFSVPDGVVEAEADKWSGGQRGPWTQDTVEEWFIAGTQPRGLAEVDPPGLLYSNECDEWRVDPLKSELGPSEWDDDVSDWIDRARRGTGVEGKHESRTAYFWGESSWGGELVGPCEPEPPPFLPPGWPVTPTPGATPAPDPTPTPDPTPTPDPAAAGGTGNGKPKPPKP
;
A
#
# COMPACT_ATOMS: atom_id res chain seq x y z
N VAL A 1 0.44 -6.57 5.47
CA VAL A 1 0.21 -6.38 4.01
C VAL A 1 1.42 -5.70 3.40
N LEU A 2 1.79 -6.09 2.17
CA LEU A 2 2.88 -5.45 1.43
C LEU A 2 2.54 -4.00 1.03
N ALA A 3 3.56 -3.15 0.90
CA ALA A 3 3.41 -1.75 0.54
C ALA A 3 2.72 -1.55 -0.83
N ARG A 4 3.06 -2.36 -1.84
CA ARG A 4 2.40 -2.38 -3.15
C ARG A 4 0.89 -2.54 -3.02
N LYS A 5 0.45 -3.58 -2.32
CA LYS A 5 -0.97 -3.88 -2.14
C LYS A 5 -1.66 -2.79 -1.30
N ALA A 6 -1.00 -2.29 -0.26
CA ALA A 6 -1.53 -1.18 0.54
C ALA A 6 -1.82 0.08 -0.31
N LEU A 7 -0.90 0.44 -1.22
CA LEU A 7 -1.08 1.62 -2.08
C LEU A 7 -2.08 1.36 -3.22
N GLN A 8 -2.05 0.19 -3.87
CA GLN A 8 -2.98 -0.20 -4.94
C GLN A 8 -4.43 -0.17 -4.46
N TYR A 9 -4.69 -0.76 -3.30
CA TYR A 9 -6.03 -0.84 -2.73
C TYR A 9 -6.39 0.34 -1.81
N SER A 10 -5.52 1.35 -1.71
CA SER A 10 -5.80 2.60 -0.99
C SER A 10 -6.09 2.41 0.51
N LEU A 11 -5.27 1.65 1.20
CA LEU A 11 -5.51 1.26 2.59
C LEU A 11 -5.09 2.33 3.58
N ASN A 12 -6.07 2.81 4.36
CA ASN A 12 -5.87 3.90 5.33
C ASN A 12 -4.89 3.51 6.45
N ILE A 13 -5.04 2.33 7.06
CA ILE A 13 -4.22 1.93 8.22
C ILE A 13 -2.73 1.81 7.85
N PRO A 14 -2.32 1.09 6.78
CA PRO A 14 -0.93 1.10 6.33
C PRO A 14 -0.39 2.48 5.99
N ALA A 15 -1.20 3.36 5.36
CA ALA A 15 -0.78 4.73 5.05
C ALA A 15 -0.49 5.55 6.33
N ILE A 16 -1.37 5.42 7.34
CA ILE A 16 -1.18 6.04 8.66
C ILE A 16 0.10 5.52 9.34
N ARG A 17 0.31 4.20 9.35
CA ARG A 17 1.54 3.60 9.90
C ARG A 17 2.81 4.06 9.15
N ALA A 18 2.72 4.24 7.83
CA ALA A 18 3.83 4.76 7.05
C ALA A 18 4.15 6.21 7.42
N LEU A 19 3.13 7.08 7.56
CA LEU A 19 3.35 8.45 8.01
C LEU A 19 3.92 8.50 9.43
N ASP A 20 3.43 7.67 10.34
CA ASP A 20 3.94 7.59 11.72
C ASP A 20 5.43 7.25 11.77
N ARG A 21 5.87 6.30 10.93
CA ARG A 21 7.29 5.90 10.84
C ARG A 21 8.18 6.96 10.19
N ILE A 22 7.68 7.69 9.20
CA ILE A 22 8.46 8.66 8.40
C ILE A 22 8.46 10.06 9.04
N GLY A 23 7.37 10.44 9.69
CA GLY A 23 7.15 11.76 10.28
C GLY A 23 6.46 12.75 9.34
N ASN A 24 5.70 13.68 9.94
CA ASN A 24 4.93 14.68 9.20
C ASN A 24 5.82 15.69 8.47
N GLU A 25 6.94 16.08 9.08
CA GLU A 25 7.88 17.05 8.53
C GLU A 25 8.49 16.56 7.21
N ALA A 26 8.93 15.31 7.16
CA ALA A 26 9.52 14.73 5.96
C ALA A 26 8.50 14.66 4.80
N VAL A 27 7.26 14.26 5.10
CA VAL A 27 6.18 14.19 4.10
C VAL A 27 5.78 15.58 3.61
N ALA A 28 5.64 16.55 4.51
CA ALA A 28 5.32 17.94 4.14
C ALA A 28 6.40 18.53 3.24
N ALA A 29 7.67 18.41 3.63
CA ALA A 29 8.80 18.91 2.85
C ALA A 29 8.88 18.28 1.46
N GLN A 30 8.68 16.96 1.36
CA GLN A 30 8.67 16.25 0.08
C GLN A 30 7.50 16.69 -0.81
N ALA A 31 6.30 16.83 -0.24
CA ALA A 31 5.12 17.32 -0.96
C ALA A 31 5.35 18.74 -1.52
N GLU A 32 5.89 19.65 -0.71
CA GLU A 32 6.22 21.01 -1.15
C GLU A 32 7.34 21.05 -2.19
N ALA A 33 8.32 20.16 -2.10
CA ALA A 33 9.36 20.01 -3.11
C ALA A 33 8.76 19.57 -4.46
N MET A 34 7.71 18.76 -4.45
CA MET A 34 6.92 18.37 -5.63
C MET A 34 5.89 19.44 -6.07
N GLY A 35 5.89 20.61 -5.43
CA GLY A 35 5.06 21.76 -5.80
C GLY A 35 3.69 21.82 -5.14
N ILE A 36 3.39 20.90 -4.21
CA ILE A 36 2.14 20.96 -3.43
C ILE A 36 2.14 22.19 -2.53
N ARG A 37 1.02 22.90 -2.50
CA ARG A 37 0.77 24.00 -1.56
C ARG A 37 -0.47 23.67 -0.72
N PHE A 38 -0.25 23.51 0.57
CA PHE A 38 -1.32 23.25 1.53
C PHE A 38 -2.09 24.54 1.82
N LYS A 39 -3.42 24.44 1.91
CA LYS A 39 -4.24 25.54 2.40
C LYS A 39 -3.92 25.78 3.87
N GLY A 40 -3.49 27.00 4.20
CA GLY A 40 -2.95 27.32 5.53
C GLY A 40 -1.45 27.06 5.69
N GLY A 41 -0.75 26.68 4.62
CA GLY A 41 0.70 26.47 4.57
C GLY A 41 1.15 25.15 5.19
N GLU A 42 2.46 24.91 5.20
CA GLU A 42 3.11 23.71 5.76
C GLU A 42 2.60 23.35 7.17
N LEU A 43 2.39 24.37 8.01
CA LEU A 43 1.91 24.19 9.38
C LEU A 43 0.53 23.52 9.46
N ALA A 44 -0.31 23.66 8.42
CA ALA A 44 -1.59 22.96 8.36
C ALA A 44 -1.39 21.44 8.23
N PHE A 45 -0.39 21.00 7.45
CA PHE A 45 -0.03 19.58 7.36
C PHE A 45 0.52 19.06 8.68
N LEU A 46 1.49 19.76 9.27
CA LEU A 46 2.09 19.36 10.55
C LEU A 46 1.05 19.22 11.67
N ARG A 47 0.05 20.11 11.69
CA ARG A 47 -1.04 20.08 12.70
C ARG A 47 -2.08 18.99 12.46
N SER A 48 -2.16 18.41 11.26
CA SER A 48 -3.08 17.30 10.99
C SER A 48 -2.66 16.00 11.70
N GLY A 49 -1.39 15.89 12.11
CA GLY A 49 -0.87 14.67 12.70
C GLY A 49 -1.06 13.48 11.74
N LEU A 50 -1.44 12.33 12.28
CA LEU A 50 -1.55 11.11 11.48
C LEU A 50 -2.67 11.13 10.43
N THR A 51 -3.66 12.03 10.55
CA THR A 51 -4.74 12.12 9.55
C THR A 51 -4.24 12.71 8.23
N GLY A 52 -3.08 13.39 8.22
CA GLY A 52 -2.42 13.82 6.98
C GLY A 52 -2.18 12.67 6.00
N ALA A 53 -1.96 11.45 6.49
CA ALA A 53 -1.75 10.25 5.67
C ALA A 53 -2.96 9.88 4.79
N ILE A 54 -4.16 10.29 5.21
CA ILE A 54 -5.43 10.00 4.53
C ILE A 54 -6.02 11.26 3.86
N GLY A 55 -5.19 12.30 3.68
CA GLY A 55 -5.53 13.45 2.83
C GLY A 55 -6.46 14.48 3.49
N THR A 56 -6.38 14.68 4.82
CA THR A 56 -7.22 15.66 5.53
C THR A 56 -6.82 17.12 5.35
N VAL A 57 -5.80 17.42 4.53
CA VAL A 57 -5.30 18.79 4.32
C VAL A 57 -5.55 19.19 2.87
N GLU A 58 -6.31 20.27 2.71
CA GLU A 58 -6.73 20.76 1.40
C GLU A 58 -5.53 21.25 0.56
N VAL A 59 -5.53 20.89 -0.72
CA VAL A 59 -4.53 21.29 -1.72
C VAL A 59 -5.22 21.73 -3.01
N ARG A 60 -4.53 22.48 -3.87
CA ARG A 60 -5.07 22.87 -5.18
C ARG A 60 -4.97 21.68 -6.15
N PRO A 61 -6.02 21.34 -6.93
CA PRO A 61 -5.96 20.26 -7.91
C PRO A 61 -4.84 20.41 -8.94
N LEU A 62 -4.51 21.65 -9.33
CA LEU A 62 -3.41 21.93 -10.25
C LEU A 62 -2.04 21.55 -9.65
N ASP A 63 -1.81 21.86 -8.37
CA ASP A 63 -0.56 21.52 -7.69
C ASP A 63 -0.42 20.01 -7.53
N LEU A 64 -1.51 19.33 -7.18
CA LEU A 64 -1.52 17.87 -7.08
C LEU A 64 -1.29 17.22 -8.45
N THR A 65 -1.90 17.75 -9.52
CA THR A 65 -1.63 17.28 -10.89
C THR A 65 -0.16 17.46 -11.27
N ALA A 66 0.46 18.58 -10.90
CA ALA A 66 1.89 18.83 -11.13
C ALA A 66 2.79 17.84 -10.35
N ALA A 67 2.39 17.46 -9.13
CA ALA A 67 3.08 16.44 -8.34
C ALA A 67 3.02 15.06 -9.02
N TYR A 68 1.88 14.67 -9.63
CA TYR A 68 1.81 13.46 -10.47
C TYR A 68 2.67 13.58 -11.73
N GLY A 69 2.75 14.77 -12.34
CA GLY A 69 3.69 15.04 -13.42
C GLY A 69 5.16 14.89 -13.01
N THR A 70 5.49 15.16 -11.75
CA THR A 70 6.84 14.94 -11.19
C THR A 70 7.18 13.45 -11.13
N LEU A 71 6.23 12.60 -10.73
CA LEU A 71 6.39 11.14 -10.76
C LEU A 71 6.60 10.65 -12.19
N ALA A 72 5.73 11.09 -13.11
CA ALA A 72 5.82 10.76 -14.54
C ALA A 72 7.17 11.16 -15.17
N ASN A 73 7.78 12.23 -14.65
CA ASN A 73 9.05 12.78 -15.11
C ASN A 73 10.26 12.28 -14.29
N GLY A 74 10.19 11.07 -13.73
CA GLY A 74 11.31 10.44 -13.02
C GLY A 74 11.77 11.20 -11.77
N GLY A 75 10.84 11.88 -11.09
CA GLY A 75 11.13 12.67 -9.89
C GLY A 75 11.60 14.11 -10.15
N ARG A 76 11.54 14.58 -11.40
CA ARG A 76 11.91 15.96 -11.78
C ARG A 76 10.69 16.86 -11.81
N TYR A 77 10.62 17.79 -10.86
CA TYR A 77 9.55 18.78 -10.77
C TYR A 77 9.75 19.91 -11.77
N LEU A 78 8.68 20.27 -12.47
CA LEU A 78 8.58 21.45 -13.32
C LEU A 78 7.33 22.25 -12.90
N PRO A 79 7.44 23.55 -12.57
CA PRO A 79 6.28 24.34 -12.20
C PRO A 79 5.32 24.51 -13.39
N PRO A 80 3.99 24.40 -13.18
CA PRO A 80 3.02 24.64 -14.24
C PRO A 80 3.13 26.04 -14.83
N GLN A 81 3.17 26.15 -16.16
CA GLN A 81 3.14 27.40 -16.90
C GLN A 81 1.93 27.45 -17.82
N MET A 82 1.14 28.53 -17.75
CA MET A 82 -0.08 28.70 -18.56
C MET A 82 0.12 29.66 -19.73
N ILE A 83 0.91 30.72 -19.55
CA ILE A 83 1.19 31.71 -20.59
C ILE A 83 2.61 31.45 -21.10
N LEU A 84 2.73 31.04 -22.36
CA LEU A 84 4.03 30.73 -22.98
C LEU A 84 4.61 31.93 -23.75
N GLU A 85 3.75 32.76 -24.32
CA GLU A 85 4.14 33.87 -25.19
C GLU A 85 3.04 34.92 -25.25
N ILE A 86 3.40 36.20 -25.26
CA ILE A 86 2.50 37.32 -25.49
C ILE A 86 3.01 38.07 -26.73
N ARG A 87 2.10 38.33 -27.68
CA ARG A 87 2.37 39.10 -28.89
C ARG A 87 1.53 40.37 -28.94
N ASP A 88 2.07 41.43 -29.55
CA ASP A 88 1.31 42.63 -29.87
C ASP A 88 0.45 42.46 -31.14
N SER A 89 -0.30 43.51 -31.50
CA SER A 89 -1.19 43.51 -32.68
C SER A 89 -0.46 43.37 -34.01
N THR A 90 0.85 43.56 -34.05
CA THR A 90 1.69 43.34 -35.25
C THR A 90 2.26 41.92 -35.31
N GLY A 91 2.00 41.10 -34.29
CA GLY A 91 2.53 39.74 -34.16
C GLY A 91 3.93 39.69 -33.54
N LYS A 92 4.49 40.82 -33.09
CA LYS A 92 5.79 40.87 -32.43
C LYS A 92 5.68 40.30 -31.02
N VAL A 93 6.59 39.39 -30.66
CA VAL A 93 6.71 38.84 -29.31
C VAL A 93 7.14 39.96 -28.36
N VAL A 94 6.32 40.26 -27.36
CA VAL A 94 6.60 41.26 -26.31
C VAL A 94 7.03 40.61 -24.99
N TRP A 95 6.67 39.34 -24.79
CA TRP A 95 7.10 38.55 -23.66
C TRP A 95 7.08 37.06 -24.01
N ARG A 96 8.02 36.30 -23.46
CA ARG A 96 8.08 34.83 -23.54
C ARG A 96 8.30 34.29 -22.13
N ALA A 97 7.68 33.16 -21.83
CA ALA A 97 7.93 32.47 -20.57
C ALA A 97 9.42 32.14 -20.43
N PRO A 98 9.99 32.29 -19.22
CA PRO A 98 11.36 31.88 -18.98
C PRO A 98 11.48 30.37 -19.11
N GLU A 99 12.56 29.93 -19.75
CA GLU A 99 12.95 28.53 -19.76
C GLU A 99 13.20 28.11 -18.30
N THR A 100 12.51 27.06 -17.87
CA THR A 100 12.60 26.58 -16.49
C THR A 100 13.24 25.21 -16.50
N GLU A 101 14.39 25.11 -15.84
CA GLU A 101 15.07 23.84 -15.68
C GLU A 101 14.32 22.96 -14.67
N PRO A 102 14.00 21.70 -15.01
CA PRO A 102 13.38 20.77 -14.07
C PRO A 102 14.32 20.49 -12.89
N ARG A 103 13.79 20.51 -11.67
CA ARG A 103 14.55 20.25 -10.45
C ARG A 103 14.34 18.80 -10.00
N GLN A 104 15.41 18.06 -9.72
CA GLN A 104 15.29 16.72 -9.13
C GLN A 104 14.82 16.85 -7.68
N VAL A 105 13.66 16.29 -7.36
CA VAL A 105 13.05 16.39 -6.01
C VAL A 105 12.72 15.05 -5.40
N LEU A 106 12.69 13.98 -6.19
CA LEU A 106 12.55 12.60 -5.77
C LEU A 106 13.60 11.77 -6.51
N GLY A 107 14.21 10.77 -5.89
CA GLY A 107 15.13 9.87 -6.61
C GLY A 107 14.40 9.16 -7.77
N PRO A 108 15.05 8.96 -8.93
CA PRO A 108 14.43 8.26 -10.06
C PRO A 108 13.97 6.85 -9.68
N GLU A 109 14.69 6.17 -8.80
CA GLU A 109 14.35 4.84 -8.27
C GLU A 109 13.04 4.89 -7.48
N SER A 110 12.89 5.84 -6.57
CA SER A 110 11.65 6.01 -5.79
C SER A 110 10.47 6.43 -6.67
N ALA A 111 10.70 7.30 -7.66
CA ALA A 111 9.67 7.69 -8.63
C ALA A 111 9.19 6.48 -9.44
N PHE A 112 10.12 5.62 -9.88
CA PHE A 112 9.84 4.40 -10.60
C PHE A 112 9.04 3.40 -9.76
N LEU A 113 9.46 3.11 -8.51
CA LEU A 113 8.72 2.17 -7.64
C LEU A 113 7.27 2.61 -7.41
N VAL A 114 7.04 3.91 -7.16
CA VAL A 114 5.66 4.43 -7.04
C VAL A 114 4.91 4.31 -8.35
N THR A 115 5.56 4.61 -9.48
CA THR A 115 4.97 4.50 -10.82
C THR A 115 4.54 3.07 -11.12
N ASP A 116 5.42 2.10 -10.87
CA ASP A 116 5.17 0.68 -11.11
C ASP A 116 4.00 0.16 -10.25
N ILE A 117 3.95 0.53 -8.96
CA ILE A 117 2.82 0.20 -8.09
C ILE A 117 1.50 0.77 -8.62
N LEU A 118 1.51 2.04 -9.04
CA LEU A 118 0.31 2.73 -9.57
C LEU A 118 -0.07 2.26 -10.97
N GLU A 119 0.88 1.75 -11.77
CA GLU A 119 0.59 1.14 -13.07
C GLU A 119 -0.31 -0.08 -12.90
N GLY A 120 -0.06 -0.90 -11.87
CA GLY A 120 -0.88 -2.07 -11.57
C GLY A 120 -2.36 -1.75 -11.35
N ASN A 121 -2.72 -0.49 -11.03
CA ASN A 121 -4.12 -0.07 -10.93
C ASN A 121 -4.84 0.05 -12.28
N THR A 122 -4.15 -0.10 -13.40
CA THR A 122 -4.74 -0.21 -14.75
C THR A 122 -4.55 -1.60 -15.35
N ASP A 123 -4.05 -2.56 -14.58
CA ASP A 123 -3.77 -3.92 -14.99
C ASP A 123 -4.73 -4.90 -14.29
N PRO A 124 -5.64 -5.58 -15.03
CA PRO A 124 -6.59 -6.50 -14.42
C PRO A 124 -5.93 -7.73 -13.79
N GLU A 125 -4.70 -8.09 -14.17
CA GLU A 125 -3.97 -9.20 -13.55
C GLU A 125 -3.42 -8.82 -12.17
N GLN A 126 -3.12 -7.53 -11.95
CA GLN A 126 -2.58 -7.04 -10.67
C GLN A 126 -3.64 -6.46 -9.72
N ASN A 127 -4.60 -5.70 -10.26
CA ASN A 127 -5.68 -5.07 -9.52
C ASN A 127 -7.00 -5.09 -10.32
N PRO A 128 -7.72 -6.22 -10.34
CA PRO A 128 -8.94 -6.38 -11.15
C PRO A 128 -10.05 -5.38 -10.80
N ILE A 129 -10.12 -4.94 -9.54
CA ILE A 129 -11.18 -4.04 -9.06
C ILE A 129 -10.97 -2.61 -9.57
N TRP A 130 -9.74 -2.08 -9.50
CA TRP A 130 -9.47 -0.75 -10.03
C TRP A 130 -9.44 -0.76 -11.55
N ALA A 131 -8.79 -1.76 -12.14
CA ALA A 131 -8.63 -1.87 -13.59
C ALA A 131 -9.96 -1.88 -14.34
N GLU A 132 -11.03 -2.43 -13.74
CA GLU A 132 -12.40 -2.37 -14.29
C GLU A 132 -12.85 -0.94 -14.64
N LYS A 133 -12.35 0.07 -13.90
CA LYS A 133 -12.75 1.48 -14.05
C LYS A 133 -11.67 2.36 -14.67
N THR A 134 -10.42 1.92 -14.71
CA THR A 134 -9.26 2.75 -15.08
C THR A 134 -8.46 2.24 -16.27
N MET A 135 -8.60 0.96 -16.66
CA MET A 135 -7.83 0.37 -17.76
C MET A 135 -8.06 1.11 -19.09
N LEU A 136 -6.96 1.40 -19.79
CA LEU A 136 -6.98 2.03 -21.12
C LEU A 136 -6.85 0.95 -22.20
N GLU A 137 -7.89 0.79 -23.02
CA GLU A 137 -7.95 -0.22 -24.10
C GLU A 137 -7.87 0.49 -25.47
N ASN A 138 -6.80 1.26 -25.67
CA ASN A 138 -6.52 1.98 -26.92
C ASN A 138 -5.10 1.71 -27.43
N GLY A 139 -4.51 0.58 -27.04
CA GLY A 139 -3.29 0.07 -27.66
C GLY A 139 -3.58 -0.67 -28.98
N PRO A 140 -2.53 -1.08 -29.71
CA PRO A 140 -2.66 -1.83 -30.96
C PRO A 140 -3.57 -3.05 -30.79
N GLY A 141 -4.56 -3.19 -31.70
CA GLY A 141 -5.51 -4.31 -31.64
C GLY A 141 -6.45 -4.29 -30.43
N GLY A 142 -6.60 -3.16 -29.76
CA GLY A 142 -7.40 -3.04 -28.53
C GLY A 142 -6.65 -3.50 -27.27
N SER A 143 -5.33 -3.67 -27.34
CA SER A 143 -4.53 -4.04 -26.18
C SER A 143 -4.56 -2.97 -25.09
N ARG A 144 -4.23 -3.39 -23.87
CA ARG A 144 -3.98 -2.47 -22.76
C ARG A 144 -2.87 -1.48 -23.12
N ARG A 145 -3.07 -0.20 -22.76
CA ARG A 145 -2.04 0.85 -22.73
C ARG A 145 -1.58 1.05 -21.27
N PRO A 146 -0.27 0.97 -20.98
CA PRO A 146 0.27 1.28 -19.65
C PRO A 146 -0.09 2.70 -19.20
N ALA A 147 -0.57 2.82 -17.97
CA ALA A 147 -0.82 4.10 -17.32
C ALA A 147 -0.79 3.92 -15.79
N ALA A 148 -0.23 4.90 -15.09
CA ALA A 148 -0.22 4.93 -13.63
C ALA A 148 -1.39 5.78 -13.12
N VAL A 149 -2.14 5.27 -12.15
CA VAL A 149 -3.35 5.94 -11.67
C VAL A 149 -3.59 5.72 -10.18
N LYS A 150 -4.13 6.75 -9.52
CA LYS A 150 -4.61 6.68 -8.15
C LYS A 150 -5.93 7.42 -8.00
N THR A 151 -6.87 6.78 -7.31
CA THR A 151 -8.14 7.36 -6.89
C THR A 151 -8.02 7.99 -5.50
N GLY A 152 -8.85 8.99 -5.20
CA GLY A 152 -9.00 9.56 -3.86
C GLY A 152 -10.46 9.88 -3.57
N THR A 153 -11.01 9.39 -2.47
CA THR A 153 -12.41 9.61 -2.04
C THR A 153 -12.37 10.16 -0.63
N ALA A 154 -12.85 11.39 -0.44
CA ALA A 154 -12.95 12.00 0.88
C ALA A 154 -14.08 11.38 1.70
N ASN A 155 -14.05 11.62 3.02
CA ASN A 155 -15.15 11.27 3.91
C ASN A 155 -16.49 11.84 3.41
N GLU A 156 -17.58 11.12 3.68
CA GLU A 156 -18.94 11.49 3.22
C GLU A 156 -19.08 11.62 1.69
N ALA A 157 -18.07 11.19 0.93
CA ALA A 157 -18.00 11.26 -0.52
C ALA A 157 -18.17 12.68 -1.10
N ILE A 158 -17.79 13.72 -0.35
CA ILE A 158 -17.93 15.12 -0.79
C ILE A 158 -16.95 15.50 -1.91
N ASP A 159 -15.76 14.88 -1.91
CA ASP A 159 -14.72 15.07 -2.93
C ASP A 159 -14.32 13.72 -3.53
N LEU A 160 -14.40 13.63 -4.86
CA LEU A 160 -14.07 12.45 -5.64
C LEU A 160 -13.02 12.80 -6.68
N ALA A 161 -11.84 12.20 -6.60
CA ALA A 161 -10.74 12.53 -7.49
C ALA A 161 -10.05 11.30 -8.09
N THR A 162 -9.44 11.50 -9.25
CA THR A 162 -8.55 10.54 -9.92
C THR A 162 -7.41 11.29 -10.58
N TYR A 163 -6.19 10.91 -10.25
CA TYR A 163 -4.97 11.47 -10.80
C TYR A 163 -4.13 10.35 -11.41
N GLY A 164 -3.51 10.62 -12.55
CA GLY A 164 -2.69 9.64 -13.22
C GLY A 164 -1.97 10.20 -14.42
N TYR A 165 -1.13 9.38 -15.04
CA TYR A 165 -0.24 9.80 -16.11
C TYR A 165 0.12 8.63 -17.03
N LEU A 166 0.53 8.98 -18.26
CA LEU A 166 1.12 8.04 -19.21
C LEU A 166 2.64 8.02 -19.10
N PRO A 167 3.28 6.93 -19.53
CA PRO A 167 4.71 6.94 -19.82
C PRO A 167 5.05 8.07 -20.81
N PRO A 168 6.15 8.82 -20.59
CA PRO A 168 6.58 9.82 -21.55
C PRO A 168 6.80 9.18 -22.92
N PRO A 169 6.21 9.71 -24.00
CA PRO A 169 6.45 9.19 -25.33
C PRO A 169 7.90 9.44 -25.72
N GLY A 170 8.65 8.39 -26.07
CA GLY A 170 10.05 8.50 -26.54
C GLY A 170 10.20 9.19 -27.91
N THR A 171 9.09 9.56 -28.55
CA THR A 171 9.05 10.27 -29.82
C THR A 171 9.19 11.77 -29.59
N ALA A 172 10.18 12.38 -30.24
CA ALA A 172 10.38 13.84 -30.19
C ALA A 172 9.10 14.61 -30.57
N GLY A 173 8.69 15.55 -29.72
CA GLY A 173 7.57 16.45 -29.97
C GLY A 173 6.22 16.06 -29.35
N LEU A 174 6.08 14.86 -28.77
CA LEU A 174 4.92 14.52 -27.95
C LEU A 174 5.18 14.86 -26.47
N PRO A 175 4.26 15.57 -25.79
CA PRO A 175 4.45 15.89 -24.38
C PRO A 175 4.18 14.67 -23.48
N GLY A 176 4.86 14.60 -22.33
CA GLY A 176 4.39 13.77 -21.23
C GLY A 176 2.99 14.23 -20.80
N LEU A 177 2.15 13.30 -20.33
CA LEU A 177 0.76 13.58 -19.98
C LEU A 177 0.46 13.15 -18.55
N ALA A 178 0.13 14.11 -17.70
CA ALA A 178 -0.45 13.91 -16.37
C ALA A 178 -1.81 14.61 -16.29
N VAL A 179 -2.80 13.93 -15.74
CA VAL A 179 -4.20 14.39 -15.70
C VAL A 179 -4.76 14.16 -14.31
N GLY A 180 -5.35 15.21 -13.76
CA GLY A 180 -6.16 15.18 -12.54
C GLY A 180 -7.61 15.52 -12.85
N ILE A 181 -8.53 14.69 -12.36
CA ILE A 181 -9.97 14.91 -12.38
C ILE A 181 -10.43 15.02 -10.93
N TRP A 182 -11.12 16.11 -10.60
CA TRP A 182 -11.83 16.30 -9.35
C TRP A 182 -13.31 16.52 -9.64
N MET A 183 -14.17 15.93 -8.82
CA MET A 183 -15.62 16.07 -8.86
C MET A 183 -16.13 16.26 -7.43
N GLY A 184 -16.94 17.29 -7.24
CA GLY A 184 -17.58 17.63 -5.97
C GLY A 184 -18.56 18.78 -6.18
N ASN A 185 -19.41 19.04 -5.18
CA ASN A 185 -20.31 20.19 -5.22
C ASN A 185 -19.65 21.41 -4.57
N SER A 186 -19.87 22.60 -5.13
CA SER A 186 -19.28 23.84 -4.61
C SER A 186 -19.77 24.25 -3.22
N ASP A 187 -20.85 23.63 -2.74
CA ASP A 187 -21.42 23.83 -1.39
C ASP A 187 -20.99 22.75 -0.38
N ASN A 188 -20.02 21.90 -0.74
CA ASN A 188 -19.53 20.76 0.03
C ASN A 188 -20.58 19.68 0.33
N THR A 189 -21.72 19.68 -0.35
CA THR A 189 -22.66 18.56 -0.24
C THR A 189 -22.14 17.34 -1.01
N SER A 190 -22.46 16.15 -0.53
CA SER A 190 -22.14 14.91 -1.25
C SER A 190 -22.87 14.90 -2.62
N PRO A 191 -22.18 14.55 -3.73
CA PRO A 191 -22.83 14.41 -5.02
C PRO A 191 -23.98 13.41 -4.98
N GLN A 192 -25.13 13.78 -5.55
CA GLN A 192 -26.28 12.89 -5.58
C GLN A 192 -26.03 11.68 -6.49
N VAL A 193 -26.37 10.51 -5.99
CA VAL A 193 -26.28 9.23 -6.70
C VAL A 193 -27.65 8.59 -6.84
N LYS A 194 -27.83 7.78 -7.88
CA LYS A 194 -29.10 7.07 -8.13
C LYS A 194 -29.51 6.13 -7.00
N ARG A 195 -28.56 5.66 -6.20
CA ARG A 195 -28.76 4.75 -5.06
C ARG A 195 -28.32 5.46 -3.78
N PRO A 196 -29.24 6.08 -3.02
CA PRO A 196 -28.90 6.83 -1.81
C PRO A 196 -28.22 5.98 -0.73
N ASP A 197 -28.45 4.66 -0.74
CA ASP A 197 -27.84 3.68 0.14
C ASP A 197 -26.37 3.36 -0.21
N LYS A 198 -25.88 3.81 -1.36
CA LYS A 198 -24.50 3.58 -1.83
C LYS A 198 -23.88 4.90 -2.28
N PRO A 199 -23.11 5.60 -1.42
CA PRO A 199 -22.48 6.85 -1.80
C PRO A 199 -21.58 6.68 -3.03
N ALA A 200 -21.40 7.77 -3.78
CA ALA A 200 -20.44 7.78 -4.87
C ALA A 200 -19.03 7.48 -4.33
N THR A 201 -18.25 6.78 -5.13
CA THR A 201 -16.80 6.68 -4.94
C THR A 201 -16.10 7.23 -6.17
N SER A 202 -14.80 7.49 -6.05
CA SER A 202 -14.02 7.97 -7.19
C SER A 202 -13.95 6.95 -8.31
N LEU A 203 -14.03 5.64 -8.00
CA LEU A 203 -14.15 4.56 -8.99
C LEU A 203 -15.45 4.64 -9.81
N THR A 204 -16.50 5.23 -9.26
CA THR A 204 -17.81 5.38 -9.93
C THR A 204 -18.05 6.76 -10.55
N ALA A 205 -17.15 7.72 -10.30
CA ALA A 205 -17.29 9.11 -10.73
C ALA A 205 -16.06 9.62 -11.49
N ALA A 206 -15.02 10.05 -10.78
CA ALA A 206 -13.84 10.68 -11.38
C ALA A 206 -13.04 9.72 -12.29
N ALA A 207 -12.93 8.44 -11.92
CA ALA A 207 -12.10 7.46 -12.64
C ALA A 207 -12.62 7.15 -14.05
N PRO A 208 -13.92 6.88 -14.29
CA PRO A 208 -14.45 6.72 -15.65
C PRO A 208 -14.21 7.94 -16.55
N LEU A 209 -14.30 9.16 -16.00
CA LEU A 209 -14.02 10.38 -16.77
C LEU A 209 -12.53 10.51 -17.09
N TRP A 210 -11.66 10.24 -16.12
CA TRP A 210 -10.21 10.18 -16.33
C TRP A 210 -9.85 9.16 -17.41
N ARG A 211 -10.42 7.94 -17.34
CA ARG A 211 -10.22 6.86 -18.32
C ARG A 211 -10.62 7.32 -19.71
N ALA A 212 -11.81 7.91 -19.87
CA ALA A 212 -12.29 8.38 -21.16
C ALA A 212 -11.38 9.48 -21.74
N PHE A 213 -11.01 10.47 -20.93
CA PHE A 213 -10.12 11.55 -21.36
C PHE A 213 -8.75 11.03 -21.80
N MET A 214 -8.12 10.20 -20.97
CA MET A 214 -6.79 9.64 -21.26
C MET A 214 -6.82 8.77 -22.52
N ARG A 215 -7.86 7.93 -22.67
CA ARG A 215 -8.05 7.10 -23.86
C ARG A 215 -8.19 7.94 -25.12
N ASP A 216 -9.08 8.93 -25.12
CA ASP A 216 -9.43 9.70 -26.31
C ASP A 216 -8.26 10.60 -26.73
N MET A 217 -7.64 11.29 -25.76
CA MET A 217 -6.50 12.19 -26.00
C MET A 217 -5.26 11.45 -26.53
N SER A 218 -5.06 10.19 -26.14
CA SER A 218 -3.89 9.39 -26.53
C SER A 218 -4.14 8.42 -27.68
N THR A 219 -5.29 8.52 -28.37
CA THR A 219 -5.68 7.58 -29.45
C THR A 219 -4.60 7.42 -30.52
N ASP A 220 -4.03 8.54 -31.00
CA ASP A 220 -3.01 8.54 -32.06
C ASP A 220 -1.57 8.54 -31.51
N TRP A 221 -1.41 8.40 -30.20
CA TRP A 221 -0.08 8.41 -29.58
C TRP A 221 0.50 7.00 -29.59
N PRO A 222 1.81 6.83 -29.88
CA PRO A 222 2.48 5.55 -29.67
C PRO A 222 2.24 5.01 -28.25
N VAL A 223 2.09 3.69 -28.13
CA VAL A 223 2.11 3.05 -26.80
C VAL A 223 3.55 2.96 -26.34
N ALA A 224 3.80 3.42 -25.12
CA ALA A 224 5.10 3.35 -24.46
C ALA A 224 4.96 2.62 -23.13
N THR A 225 6.10 2.22 -22.55
CA THR A 225 6.21 1.66 -21.20
C THR A 225 7.02 2.61 -20.32
N PHE A 226 6.85 2.54 -19.01
CA PHE A 226 7.68 3.32 -18.09
C PHE A 226 9.13 2.84 -18.14
N SER A 227 10.08 3.77 -18.18
CA SER A 227 11.50 3.44 -18.22
C SER A 227 11.99 3.03 -16.84
N VAL A 228 12.67 1.89 -16.77
CA VAL A 228 13.34 1.41 -15.56
C VAL A 228 14.65 2.20 -15.39
N PRO A 229 14.86 2.92 -14.28
CA PRO A 229 16.10 3.66 -14.04
C PRO A 229 17.25 2.71 -13.64
N ASP A 230 18.48 3.21 -13.73
CA ASP A 230 19.60 2.55 -13.06
C ASP A 230 19.36 2.56 -11.53
N GLY A 231 19.96 1.59 -10.81
CA GLY A 231 19.88 1.57 -9.36
C GLY A 231 18.61 0.93 -8.79
N VAL A 232 17.77 0.30 -9.60
CA VAL A 232 16.76 -0.67 -9.16
C VAL A 232 17.08 -2.07 -9.65
N VAL A 233 16.61 -3.09 -8.92
CA VAL A 233 16.69 -4.49 -9.35
C VAL A 233 15.40 -5.23 -8.98
N GLU A 234 15.12 -6.30 -9.70
CA GLU A 234 14.12 -7.29 -9.30
C GLU A 234 14.74 -8.29 -8.32
N ALA A 235 13.95 -8.68 -7.32
CA ALA A 235 14.28 -9.80 -6.45
C ALA A 235 13.01 -10.51 -6.00
N GLU A 236 13.12 -11.81 -5.79
CA GLU A 236 12.07 -12.61 -5.21
C GLU A 236 11.92 -12.31 -3.72
N ALA A 237 10.68 -12.10 -3.27
CA ALA A 237 10.33 -11.94 -1.87
C ALA A 237 9.21 -12.91 -1.46
N ASP A 238 9.11 -13.19 -0.17
CA ASP A 238 7.95 -13.86 0.41
C ASP A 238 6.70 -13.01 0.18
N LYS A 239 5.66 -13.59 -0.42
CA LYS A 239 4.47 -12.85 -0.89
C LYS A 239 3.67 -12.18 0.23
N TRP A 240 3.79 -12.66 1.47
CA TRP A 240 2.96 -12.21 2.58
C TRP A 240 3.73 -11.31 3.55
N SER A 241 4.92 -11.73 3.96
CA SER A 241 5.79 -10.95 4.85
C SER A 241 6.57 -9.87 4.11
N GLY A 242 6.89 -10.06 2.82
CA GLY A 242 7.78 -9.20 2.05
C GLY A 242 9.26 -9.39 2.40
N GLY A 243 9.56 -10.37 3.27
CA GLY A 243 10.91 -10.72 3.67
C GLY A 243 11.59 -11.68 2.70
N GLN A 244 12.81 -12.06 3.07
CA GLN A 244 13.54 -13.11 2.36
C GLN A 244 12.83 -14.45 2.54
N ARG A 245 12.92 -15.32 1.53
CA ARG A 245 12.42 -16.70 1.61
C ARG A 245 12.99 -17.44 2.81
N GLY A 246 12.11 -18.08 3.56
CA GLY A 246 12.44 -18.91 4.71
C GLY A 246 11.70 -20.26 4.69
N PRO A 247 11.95 -21.13 5.68
CA PRO A 247 11.26 -22.41 5.83
C PRO A 247 9.72 -22.36 5.88
N TRP A 248 9.13 -21.18 6.18
CA TRP A 248 7.69 -20.95 6.25
C TRP A 248 7.08 -20.38 4.97
N THR A 249 7.90 -19.95 3.99
CA THR A 249 7.42 -19.33 2.75
C THR A 249 6.59 -20.32 1.93
N GLN A 250 5.30 -20.03 1.78
CA GLN A 250 4.37 -20.80 0.94
C GLN A 250 4.26 -20.24 -0.49
N ASP A 251 4.41 -18.92 -0.62
CA ASP A 251 4.27 -18.20 -1.89
C ASP A 251 5.35 -17.14 -2.04
N THR A 252 5.77 -16.90 -3.28
CA THR A 252 6.72 -15.84 -3.63
C THR A 252 6.12 -14.82 -4.60
N VAL A 253 6.77 -13.67 -4.67
CA VAL A 253 6.47 -12.61 -5.63
C VAL A 253 7.78 -11.98 -6.10
N GLU A 254 7.91 -11.77 -7.40
CA GLU A 254 8.98 -10.93 -7.96
C GLU A 254 8.61 -9.45 -7.76
N GLU A 255 9.53 -8.67 -7.23
CA GLU A 255 9.29 -7.28 -6.88
C GLU A 255 10.51 -6.40 -7.16
N TRP A 256 10.26 -5.13 -7.47
CA TRP A 256 11.29 -4.12 -7.66
C TRP A 256 11.75 -3.53 -6.34
N PHE A 257 13.07 -3.39 -6.20
CA PHE A 257 13.72 -2.77 -5.05
C PHE A 257 14.73 -1.73 -5.51
N ILE A 258 14.95 -0.70 -4.68
CA ILE A 258 16.15 0.11 -4.80
C ILE A 258 17.35 -0.81 -4.53
N ALA A 259 18.38 -0.73 -5.36
CA ALA A 259 19.55 -1.57 -5.23
C ALA A 259 20.16 -1.42 -3.84
N GLY A 260 20.18 -2.52 -3.10
CA GLY A 260 20.62 -2.58 -1.72
C GLY A 260 19.49 -2.54 -0.68
N THR A 261 18.22 -2.45 -1.08
CA THR A 261 17.08 -2.57 -0.15
C THR A 261 16.29 -3.86 -0.35
N GLN A 262 16.78 -4.79 -1.18
CA GLN A 262 16.22 -6.13 -1.30
C GLN A 262 16.30 -6.83 0.06
N PRO A 263 15.38 -7.73 0.40
CA PRO A 263 15.46 -8.50 1.64
C PRO A 263 16.72 -9.37 1.66
N ARG A 264 17.67 -9.11 2.58
CA ARG A 264 18.98 -9.82 2.62
C ARG A 264 19.12 -10.80 3.78
N GLY A 265 18.18 -10.79 4.73
CA GLY A 265 18.17 -11.71 5.86
C GLY A 265 16.76 -12.04 6.36
N LEU A 266 16.64 -13.19 7.03
CA LEU A 266 15.40 -13.69 7.65
C LEU A 266 14.79 -12.72 8.70
N ALA A 267 15.46 -11.63 9.09
CA ALA A 267 15.02 -10.73 10.16
C ALA A 267 14.77 -9.27 9.73
N GLU A 268 14.85 -8.95 8.44
CA GLU A 268 14.83 -7.55 7.98
C GLU A 268 13.43 -7.01 7.65
N VAL A 269 12.44 -7.87 7.40
CA VAL A 269 11.06 -7.45 7.08
C VAL A 269 10.02 -8.14 7.97
N ASP A 270 10.37 -9.32 8.48
CA ASP A 270 9.65 -10.06 9.51
C ASP A 270 10.67 -11.02 10.15
N PRO A 271 11.13 -10.85 11.40
CA PRO A 271 11.81 -11.92 12.12
C PRO A 271 10.96 -13.19 12.01
N PRO A 272 11.56 -14.39 11.88
CA PRO A 272 10.78 -15.62 11.82
C PRO A 272 9.74 -15.67 12.95
N GLY A 273 8.45 -15.53 12.59
CA GLY A 273 7.35 -15.62 13.54
C GLY A 273 6.56 -14.34 13.89
N LEU A 274 6.58 -13.22 13.15
CA LEU A 274 5.50 -12.22 13.30
C LEU A 274 4.30 -12.48 12.39
N LEU A 275 4.45 -13.09 11.22
CA LEU A 275 3.29 -13.34 10.33
C LEU A 275 2.85 -14.79 10.23
N TYR A 276 3.71 -15.77 10.53
CA TYR A 276 3.40 -17.18 10.30
C TYR A 276 3.36 -18.01 11.58
N SER A 277 2.43 -18.97 11.59
CA SER A 277 2.33 -20.04 12.59
C SER A 277 2.31 -21.39 11.89
N ASN A 278 3.00 -22.37 12.49
CA ASN A 278 2.90 -23.76 12.06
C ASN A 278 1.72 -24.38 12.78
N GLU A 279 0.67 -24.69 12.03
CA GLU A 279 -0.48 -25.45 12.51
C GLU A 279 -0.75 -26.60 11.56
N CYS A 280 -1.03 -27.78 12.12
CA CYS A 280 -1.34 -28.99 11.36
C CYS A 280 -0.22 -29.38 10.38
N ASP A 281 1.04 -29.21 10.79
CA ASP A 281 2.25 -29.42 9.98
C ASP A 281 2.40 -28.49 8.75
N GLU A 282 1.60 -27.43 8.66
CA GLU A 282 1.64 -26.43 7.58
C GLU A 282 1.87 -25.01 8.13
N TRP A 283 2.61 -24.18 7.39
CA TRP A 283 2.81 -22.77 7.74
C TRP A 283 1.70 -21.91 7.15
N ARG A 284 0.94 -21.22 8.00
CA ARG A 284 -0.20 -20.38 7.61
C ARG A 284 -0.06 -18.97 8.17
N VAL A 285 -0.77 -18.02 7.58
CA VAL A 285 -0.73 -16.62 8.04
C VAL A 285 -1.49 -16.49 9.35
N ASP A 286 -0.84 -15.94 10.37
CA ASP A 286 -1.36 -15.72 11.70
C ASP A 286 -1.37 -14.21 12.03
N PRO A 287 -2.50 -13.52 11.82
CA PRO A 287 -2.61 -12.10 12.10
C PRO A 287 -2.40 -11.74 13.58
N LEU A 288 -2.63 -12.66 14.53
CA LEU A 288 -2.44 -12.41 15.97
C LEU A 288 -0.98 -12.10 16.30
N LYS A 289 -0.03 -12.70 15.56
CA LYS A 289 1.40 -12.40 15.72
C LYS A 289 1.81 -11.08 15.06
N SER A 290 1.05 -10.64 14.04
CA SER A 290 1.42 -9.49 13.21
C SER A 290 0.89 -8.16 13.75
N GLU A 291 -0.20 -8.21 14.53
CA GLU A 291 -0.76 -7.06 15.23
C GLU A 291 -0.21 -7.04 16.67
N LEU A 292 0.94 -6.37 16.86
CA LEU A 292 1.61 -6.17 18.17
C LEU A 292 0.84 -5.21 19.11
N GLY A 293 -0.49 -5.21 19.04
CA GLY A 293 -1.36 -4.47 19.95
C GLY A 293 -1.29 -5.03 21.37
N PRO A 294 -2.00 -4.41 22.34
CA PRO A 294 -2.15 -5.01 23.65
C PRO A 294 -2.85 -6.37 23.53
N SER A 295 -2.44 -7.35 24.35
CA SER A 295 -3.00 -8.71 24.32
C SER A 295 -4.52 -8.76 24.57
N GLU A 296 -5.11 -7.67 25.05
CA GLU A 296 -6.57 -7.53 25.19
C GLU A 296 -7.29 -7.51 23.83
N TRP A 297 -6.58 -7.29 22.72
CA TRP A 297 -7.14 -7.33 21.36
C TRP A 297 -7.15 -8.75 20.77
N ASP A 298 -6.44 -9.71 21.36
CA ASP A 298 -6.27 -11.05 20.82
C ASP A 298 -7.63 -11.76 20.62
N ASP A 299 -8.58 -11.55 21.54
CA ASP A 299 -9.93 -12.12 21.46
C ASP A 299 -10.73 -11.52 20.28
N ASP A 300 -10.64 -10.21 20.07
CA ASP A 300 -11.33 -9.51 18.98
C ASP A 300 -10.71 -9.85 17.61
N VAL A 301 -9.38 -9.97 17.56
CA VAL A 301 -8.65 -10.40 16.36
C VAL A 301 -8.99 -11.86 16.04
N SER A 302 -9.05 -12.74 17.04
CA SER A 302 -9.45 -14.14 16.87
C SER A 302 -10.89 -14.26 16.36
N ASP A 303 -11.83 -13.54 16.96
CA ASP A 303 -13.23 -13.48 16.48
C ASP A 303 -13.30 -12.97 15.03
N TRP A 304 -12.51 -11.95 14.70
CA TRP A 304 -12.44 -11.45 13.33
C TRP A 304 -11.88 -12.48 12.36
N ILE A 305 -10.81 -13.19 12.70
CA ILE A 305 -10.20 -14.26 11.89
C ILE A 305 -11.23 -15.36 11.61
N ASP A 306 -11.92 -15.86 12.64
CA ASP A 306 -12.92 -16.93 12.52
C ASP A 306 -14.11 -16.51 11.64
N ARG A 307 -14.51 -15.25 11.71
CA ARG A 307 -15.50 -14.68 10.78
C ARG A 307 -14.94 -14.54 9.38
N ALA A 308 -13.69 -14.08 9.23
CA ALA A 308 -13.07 -13.83 7.93
C ALA A 308 -12.91 -15.12 7.12
N ARG A 309 -12.62 -16.26 7.77
CA ARG A 309 -12.60 -17.59 7.12
C ARG A 309 -13.94 -17.97 6.48
N ARG A 310 -15.06 -17.41 6.96
CA ARG A 310 -16.40 -17.63 6.40
C ARG A 310 -16.78 -16.64 5.30
N GLY A 311 -15.90 -15.69 4.98
CA GLY A 311 -16.04 -14.73 3.90
C GLY A 311 -16.22 -13.28 4.36
N THR A 312 -16.42 -12.41 3.39
CA THR A 312 -16.55 -10.96 3.57
C THR A 312 -17.94 -10.57 4.08
N GLY A 313 -18.03 -9.53 4.90
CA GLY A 313 -19.29 -8.98 5.40
C GLY A 313 -19.92 -9.78 6.55
N VAL A 314 -19.20 -10.75 7.10
CA VAL A 314 -19.65 -11.54 8.25
C VAL A 314 -19.61 -10.67 9.50
N GLU A 315 -20.78 -10.44 10.08
CA GLU A 315 -20.97 -9.57 11.23
C GLU A 315 -20.53 -10.27 12.54
N GLY A 316 -19.84 -9.53 13.39
CA GLY A 316 -19.40 -9.93 14.72
C GLY A 316 -19.99 -9.03 15.80
N LYS A 317 -19.39 -9.07 17.00
CA LYS A 317 -19.80 -8.17 18.09
C LYS A 317 -19.63 -6.70 17.66
N HIS A 318 -20.46 -5.84 18.27
CA HIS A 318 -20.44 -4.38 18.04
C HIS A 318 -20.65 -3.97 16.58
N GLU A 319 -21.43 -4.73 15.82
CA GLU A 319 -21.73 -4.47 14.39
C GLU A 319 -20.46 -4.46 13.51
N SER A 320 -19.35 -5.04 14.00
CA SER A 320 -18.12 -5.16 13.23
C SER A 320 -18.33 -6.15 12.08
N ARG A 321 -17.91 -5.79 10.87
CA ARG A 321 -18.04 -6.66 9.69
C ARG A 321 -16.66 -7.03 9.17
N THR A 322 -16.48 -8.28 8.76
CA THR A 322 -15.26 -8.67 8.04
C THR A 322 -15.18 -7.86 6.74
N ALA A 323 -14.03 -7.23 6.53
CA ALA A 323 -13.81 -6.35 5.40
C ALA A 323 -13.24 -7.13 4.20
N TYR A 324 -13.32 -6.50 3.03
CA TYR A 324 -13.42 -7.16 1.72
C TYR A 324 -12.17 -7.89 1.18
N PHE A 325 -11.08 -8.02 1.93
CA PHE A 325 -9.79 -8.31 1.30
C PHE A 325 -8.83 -9.16 2.11
N TRP A 326 -9.31 -10.27 2.66
CA TRP A 326 -8.39 -11.32 3.12
C TRP A 326 -8.69 -12.65 2.42
N GLY A 327 -7.69 -13.28 1.79
CA GLY A 327 -7.81 -14.50 0.98
C GLY A 327 -7.15 -14.42 -0.41
N GLU A 328 -7.14 -15.53 -1.15
CA GLU A 328 -6.39 -15.74 -2.41
C GLU A 328 -6.59 -14.65 -3.49
N SER A 329 -7.80 -14.11 -3.61
CA SER A 329 -8.14 -13.06 -4.58
C SER A 329 -7.97 -11.63 -4.02
N SER A 330 -7.24 -11.48 -2.91
CA SER A 330 -7.08 -10.22 -2.18
C SER A 330 -5.67 -10.07 -1.56
N TRP A 331 -5.49 -9.29 -0.49
CA TRP A 331 -4.15 -8.93 0.02
C TRP A 331 -3.67 -9.81 1.20
N GLY A 332 -4.23 -11.01 1.38
CA GLY A 332 -3.85 -11.93 2.47
C GLY A 332 -3.90 -13.40 2.06
N GLY A 333 -3.04 -14.23 2.65
CA GLY A 333 -2.97 -15.67 2.40
C GLY A 333 -3.99 -16.46 3.21
N GLU A 334 -3.94 -17.80 3.14
CA GLU A 334 -4.76 -18.63 4.01
C GLU A 334 -4.45 -18.33 5.48
N LEU A 335 -5.51 -18.12 6.27
CA LEU A 335 -5.39 -17.87 7.70
C LEU A 335 -5.15 -19.18 8.44
N VAL A 336 -4.27 -19.12 9.43
CA VAL A 336 -4.18 -20.10 10.52
C VAL A 336 -5.58 -20.44 11.01
N GLY A 337 -5.86 -21.68 11.37
CA GLY A 337 -7.21 -22.16 11.68
C GLY A 337 -7.23 -23.58 12.20
N PRO A 338 -8.35 -23.98 12.84
CA PRO A 338 -8.41 -25.26 13.52
C PRO A 338 -8.11 -26.37 12.52
N CYS A 339 -7.27 -27.33 12.92
CA CYS A 339 -7.03 -28.50 12.09
C CYS A 339 -8.38 -29.15 11.77
N GLU A 340 -8.79 -29.10 10.50
CA GLU A 340 -9.86 -29.97 10.05
C GLU A 340 -9.39 -31.41 10.35
N PRO A 341 -10.20 -32.25 11.03
CA PRO A 341 -9.84 -33.65 11.13
C PRO A 341 -9.71 -34.17 9.70
N GLU A 342 -8.60 -34.85 9.39
CA GLU A 342 -8.44 -35.53 8.09
C GLU A 342 -9.77 -36.22 7.76
N PRO A 343 -10.39 -35.94 6.60
CA PRO A 343 -11.57 -36.70 6.21
C PRO A 343 -11.16 -38.16 6.24
N PRO A 344 -11.92 -39.04 6.92
CA PRO A 344 -11.55 -40.44 7.02
C PRO A 344 -11.29 -40.96 5.61
N PRO A 345 -10.21 -41.74 5.38
CA PRO A 345 -9.84 -42.17 4.06
C PRO A 345 -11.06 -42.73 3.36
N PHE A 346 -11.35 -42.22 2.16
CA PHE A 346 -12.51 -42.64 1.40
C PHE A 346 -12.45 -44.16 1.23
N LEU A 347 -13.31 -44.88 1.97
CA LEU A 347 -13.52 -46.30 1.79
C LEU A 347 -14.60 -46.45 0.71
N PRO A 348 -14.27 -46.86 -0.52
CA PRO A 348 -15.29 -47.13 -1.52
C PRO A 348 -16.25 -48.20 -1.00
N PRO A 349 -17.56 -48.12 -1.33
CA PRO A 349 -18.56 -49.05 -0.81
C PRO A 349 -18.19 -50.49 -1.17
N GLY A 350 -17.92 -51.31 -0.14
CA GLY A 350 -17.62 -52.74 -0.27
C GLY A 350 -16.27 -53.22 0.27
N TRP A 351 -15.43 -52.34 0.83
CA TRP A 351 -14.19 -52.77 1.49
C TRP A 351 -14.48 -53.34 2.89
N PRO A 352 -14.04 -54.57 3.21
CA PRO A 352 -14.28 -55.16 4.52
C PRO A 352 -13.48 -54.43 5.59
N VAL A 353 -14.18 -53.88 6.59
CA VAL A 353 -13.59 -53.36 7.81
C VAL A 353 -13.03 -54.56 8.60
N THR A 354 -11.71 -54.73 8.60
CA THR A 354 -11.06 -55.63 9.55
C THR A 354 -10.91 -54.86 10.86
N PRO A 355 -11.43 -55.36 12.00
CA PRO A 355 -11.21 -54.72 13.28
C PRO A 355 -9.71 -54.86 13.62
N THR A 356 -9.03 -53.72 13.77
CA THR A 356 -7.68 -53.68 14.34
C THR A 356 -7.76 -54.19 15.78
N PRO A 357 -6.89 -55.13 16.20
CA PRO A 357 -6.82 -55.52 17.61
C PRO A 357 -6.43 -54.31 18.46
N GLY A 358 -7.13 -54.13 19.58
CA GLY A 358 -7.03 -52.96 20.44
C GLY A 358 -5.60 -52.55 20.78
N ALA A 359 -5.33 -51.26 20.63
CA ALA A 359 -4.13 -50.63 21.15
C ALA A 359 -4.03 -50.89 22.65
N THR A 360 -2.87 -51.39 23.07
CA THR A 360 -2.47 -51.51 24.46
C THR A 360 -2.46 -50.10 25.08
N PRO A 361 -2.99 -49.88 26.30
CA PRO A 361 -2.95 -48.56 26.92
C PRO A 361 -1.49 -48.12 27.10
N ALA A 362 -1.19 -46.89 26.70
CA ALA A 362 0.08 -46.25 26.94
C ALA A 362 0.34 -46.14 28.46
N PRO A 363 1.60 -46.28 28.92
CA PRO A 363 1.91 -46.10 30.34
C PRO A 363 1.70 -44.63 30.75
N ASP A 364 1.24 -44.43 31.99
CA ASP A 364 1.05 -43.12 32.61
C ASP A 364 2.32 -42.25 32.49
N PRO A 365 2.19 -40.93 32.22
CA PRO A 365 3.33 -40.04 32.16
C PRO A 365 4.01 -39.96 33.53
N THR A 366 5.31 -40.25 33.54
CA THR A 366 6.18 -40.05 34.70
C THR A 366 6.26 -38.54 34.98
N PRO A 367 6.08 -38.07 36.23
CA PRO A 367 6.15 -36.65 36.53
C PRO A 367 7.56 -36.10 36.27
N THR A 368 7.64 -35.04 35.47
CA THR A 368 8.85 -34.25 35.24
C THR A 368 9.29 -33.60 36.56
N PRO A 369 10.57 -33.66 36.95
CA PRO A 369 11.05 -32.99 38.15
C PRO A 369 11.04 -31.46 37.97
N ASP A 370 10.63 -30.74 39.03
CA ASP A 370 10.63 -29.28 39.08
C ASP A 370 12.03 -28.69 38.79
N PRO A 371 12.13 -27.57 38.06
CA PRO A 371 13.41 -26.91 37.82
C PRO A 371 14.00 -26.35 39.12
N THR A 372 15.24 -26.73 39.40
CA THR A 372 16.07 -26.16 40.47
C THR A 372 16.47 -24.73 40.10
N PRO A 373 16.37 -23.74 41.01
CA PRO A 373 16.72 -22.35 40.71
C PRO A 373 18.24 -22.17 40.55
N THR A 374 18.64 -21.51 39.46
CA THR A 374 20.02 -21.11 39.18
C THR A 374 20.40 -19.85 39.98
N PRO A 375 21.63 -19.72 40.52
CA PRO A 375 22.02 -18.58 41.34
C PRO A 375 22.28 -17.30 40.52
N ASP A 376 21.96 -16.17 41.15
CA ASP A 376 22.08 -14.79 40.69
C ASP A 376 23.56 -14.36 40.52
N PRO A 377 24.00 -13.81 39.37
CA PRO A 377 25.37 -13.34 39.19
C PRO A 377 25.46 -11.83 39.43
N ALA A 378 25.65 -11.42 40.69
CA ALA A 378 26.00 -10.04 41.03
C ALA A 378 27.21 -10.00 41.98
N ALA A 379 28.43 -10.13 41.44
CA ALA A 379 29.66 -9.64 42.07
C ALA A 379 30.87 -9.66 41.12
N ALA A 380 31.12 -8.53 40.45
CA ALA A 380 32.43 -7.97 40.09
C ALA A 380 32.15 -6.73 39.23
N GLY A 381 32.58 -5.50 39.49
CA GLY A 381 33.53 -4.89 40.39
C GLY A 381 33.80 -3.50 39.81
N GLY A 382 34.19 -2.50 40.61
CA GLY A 382 34.71 -1.25 40.02
C GLY A 382 34.42 0.05 40.76
N THR A 383 35.35 0.39 41.65
CA THR A 383 35.98 1.72 41.82
C THR A 383 35.11 2.96 42.07
N GLY A 384 35.33 3.54 43.25
CA GLY A 384 34.77 4.82 43.66
C GLY A 384 35.28 6.03 42.89
N ASN A 385 34.53 7.13 43.05
CA ASN A 385 35.07 8.47 43.10
C ASN A 385 34.12 9.34 43.93
N GLY A 386 34.65 9.91 45.00
CA GLY A 386 33.91 10.85 45.84
C GLY A 386 33.85 12.25 45.24
N LYS A 387 32.86 13.04 45.67
CA LYS A 387 33.03 14.44 46.09
C LYS A 387 31.80 14.93 46.87
N PRO A 388 31.97 15.93 47.76
CA PRO A 388 31.15 16.12 48.94
C PRO A 388 29.98 17.10 48.74
N LYS A 389 29.00 16.95 49.64
CA LYS A 389 27.76 17.74 49.77
C LYS A 389 28.03 19.05 50.55
N PRO A 390 27.45 20.20 50.16
CA PRO A 390 27.39 21.37 51.04
C PRO A 390 26.09 21.37 51.87
N PRO A 391 26.06 22.03 53.05
CA PRO A 391 24.90 22.02 53.92
C PRO A 391 23.86 23.03 53.44
N LYS A 392 22.57 22.70 53.67
CA LYS A 392 21.46 23.66 53.60
C LYS A 392 21.17 24.20 55.02
N PRO A 393 20.64 25.43 55.10
CA PRO A 393 20.55 26.23 56.33
C PRO A 393 19.65 25.64 57.41
#